data_AF-A0A2M7EK65-F1
#
_entry.id   AF-A0A2M7EK65-F1
#
_cell.length_a   1.000
_cell.length_b   1.000
_cell.length_c   1.000
_cell.angle_alpha   90.00
_cell.angle_beta   90.00
_cell.angle_gamma   90.00
#
_symmetry.space_group_name_H-M   'P 1'
#
loop_
_entity.id
_entity.type
_entity.pdbx_description
1 polymer ?
#
loop_
_entity_poly.entity_id
_entity_poly.type
_entity_poly.pdbx_seq_one_letter_code
_entity_poly.pdbx_strand_id
1 'polypeptide(L)'
;MIKYIDEVETTNKRVLVRADFDVTLNPNYTIADDARIIHNIPTLRYLLKNNNKLICVAKLGRPKMKDPAFSLKVVVEKLKEYLPEYTITLIDDFITADKSIFANQKSNEIFVLENIRFYPEEKKNDPEFAKKLASLADIYVNDAFAMSHRVEASVVGVTSYLPSYGGLLLKKEVATIMKAVREPQKPFVAIIGGSKIGTKINIIGKLMEVSNSILIGGGLANTFLCAQGIDIGKSYCEY
;
A
#
# COMPACT_ATOMS: atom_id res chain seq x y z
N MET A 1 -3.33 4.12 19.64
CA MET A 1 -4.27 3.28 18.85
C MET A 1 -4.53 4.00 17.53
N ILE A 2 -4.51 3.30 16.40
CA ILE A 2 -4.78 3.93 15.08
C ILE A 2 -6.24 4.37 15.08
N LYS A 3 -6.52 5.61 14.66
CA LYS A 3 -7.88 6.09 14.38
C LYS A 3 -8.19 5.83 12.92
N TYR A 4 -9.33 5.23 12.64
CA TYR A 4 -9.74 4.92 11.27
C TYR A 4 -10.76 5.91 10.74
N ILE A 5 -10.85 6.01 9.41
CA ILE A 5 -11.69 7.00 8.74
C ILE A 5 -13.20 6.79 8.99
N ASP A 6 -13.61 5.57 9.34
CA ASP A 6 -14.98 5.21 9.71
C ASP A 6 -15.30 5.44 11.19
N GLU A 7 -14.35 5.98 11.97
CA GLU A 7 -14.48 6.29 13.39
C GLU A 7 -14.46 7.80 13.68
N VAL A 8 -14.32 8.61 12.63
CA VAL A 8 -14.22 10.07 12.72
C VAL A 8 -15.11 10.71 11.67
N GLU A 9 -15.63 11.90 11.98
CA GLU A 9 -16.38 12.67 11.00
C GLU A 9 -15.42 13.45 10.09
N THR A 10 -15.42 13.11 8.81
CA THR A 10 -14.65 13.81 7.78
C THR A 10 -15.57 14.17 6.62
N THR A 11 -16.08 15.40 6.64
CA THR A 11 -16.98 15.94 5.62
C THR A 11 -16.41 17.23 5.05
N ASN A 12 -16.56 17.45 3.74
CA ASN A 12 -16.10 18.65 3.03
C ASN A 12 -14.61 18.96 3.20
N LYS A 13 -13.76 17.93 3.29
CA LYS A 13 -12.29 18.06 3.38
C LYS A 13 -11.62 17.71 2.06
N ARG A 14 -10.47 18.32 1.79
CA ARG A 14 -9.48 17.77 0.85
C ARG A 14 -8.69 16.69 1.57
N VAL A 15 -8.61 15.52 0.97
CA VAL A 15 -8.04 14.32 1.59
C VAL A 15 -6.90 13.83 0.72
N LEU A 16 -5.69 13.82 1.29
CA LEU A 16 -4.55 13.15 0.69
C LEU A 16 -4.61 11.67 1.06
N VAL A 17 -4.87 10.81 0.08
CA VAL A 17 -4.99 9.36 0.27
C VAL A 17 -3.72 8.66 -0.20
N ARG A 18 -2.99 8.05 0.72
CA ARG A 18 -1.90 7.12 0.37
C ARG A 18 -2.51 5.77 0.01
N ALA A 19 -2.68 5.53 -1.29
CA ALA A 19 -3.28 4.31 -1.83
C ALA A 19 -2.21 3.28 -2.26
N ASP A 20 -2.57 2.00 -2.25
CA ASP A 20 -1.75 0.93 -2.78
C ASP A 20 -2.13 0.66 -4.24
N PHE A 21 -1.56 1.42 -5.17
CA PHE A 21 -1.74 1.18 -6.61
C PHE A 21 -0.54 0.50 -7.28
N ASP A 22 0.27 -0.22 -6.51
CA ASP A 22 1.45 -0.93 -7.01
C ASP A 22 1.08 -2.25 -7.71
N VAL A 23 0.26 -2.14 -8.76
CA VAL A 23 -0.29 -3.27 -9.53
C VAL A 23 0.77 -4.02 -10.31
N THR A 24 0.49 -5.28 -10.62
CA THR A 24 1.33 -6.08 -11.51
C THR A 24 1.05 -5.68 -12.96
N LEU A 25 2.10 -5.42 -13.73
CA LEU A 25 2.00 -5.09 -15.16
C LEU A 25 2.41 -6.28 -16.04
N ASN A 26 1.78 -6.39 -17.19
CA ASN A 26 2.19 -7.25 -18.29
C ASN A 26 3.46 -6.69 -18.98
N PRO A 27 4.16 -7.48 -19.81
CA PRO A 27 5.30 -6.99 -20.60
C PRO A 27 5.00 -5.79 -21.51
N ASN A 28 3.73 -5.61 -21.91
CA ASN A 28 3.25 -4.46 -22.69
C ASN A 28 2.77 -3.28 -21.81
N TYR A 29 3.05 -3.32 -20.50
CA TYR A 29 2.70 -2.29 -19.52
C TYR A 29 1.20 -2.07 -19.27
N THR A 30 0.33 -3.00 -19.71
CA THR A 30 -1.05 -3.03 -19.24
C THR A 30 -1.15 -3.72 -17.87
N ILE A 31 -2.23 -3.49 -17.13
CA ILE A 31 -2.43 -4.12 -15.82
C ILE A 31 -2.73 -5.61 -16.01
N ALA A 32 -1.94 -6.47 -15.37
CA ALA A 32 -2.14 -7.91 -15.30
C ALA A 32 -3.05 -8.32 -14.14
N ASP A 33 -2.97 -7.58 -13.02
CA ASP A 33 -3.75 -7.81 -11.80
C ASP A 33 -4.06 -6.47 -11.14
N ASP A 34 -5.35 -6.15 -11.06
CA ASP A 34 -5.90 -4.92 -10.50
C ASP A 34 -6.41 -5.07 -9.05
N ALA A 35 -6.17 -6.21 -8.39
CA ALA A 35 -6.68 -6.49 -7.05
C ALA A 35 -6.34 -5.38 -6.03
N ARG A 36 -5.15 -4.78 -6.14
CA ARG A 36 -4.74 -3.67 -5.28
C ARG A 36 -5.61 -2.42 -5.46
N ILE A 37 -5.97 -2.09 -6.70
CA ILE A 37 -6.91 -1.00 -7.00
C ILE A 37 -8.26 -1.31 -6.37
N ILE A 38 -8.80 -2.51 -6.64
CA ILE A 38 -10.09 -2.97 -6.11
C ILE A 38 -10.15 -2.85 -4.59
N HIS A 39 -9.08 -3.25 -3.89
CA HIS A 39 -9.02 -3.22 -2.43
C HIS A 39 -9.01 -1.80 -1.84
N ASN A 40 -8.57 -0.78 -2.60
CA ASN A 40 -8.66 0.62 -2.16
C ASN A 40 -10.02 1.29 -2.47
N ILE A 41 -10.81 0.76 -3.43
CA ILE A 41 -12.11 1.34 -3.82
C ILE A 41 -13.06 1.59 -2.63
N PRO A 42 -13.20 0.69 -1.63
CA PRO A 42 -14.05 0.94 -0.47
C PRO A 42 -13.70 2.23 0.28
N THR A 43 -12.41 2.50 0.51
CA THR A 43 -11.96 3.73 1.19
C THR A 43 -12.25 4.96 0.34
N LEU A 44 -11.96 4.90 -0.96
CA LEU A 44 -12.22 6.01 -1.87
C LEU A 44 -13.72 6.36 -1.92
N ARG A 45 -14.59 5.35 -2.10
CA ARG A 45 -16.05 5.55 -2.11
C ARG A 45 -16.58 6.06 -0.78
N TYR A 46 -16.05 5.58 0.35
CA TYR A 46 -16.44 6.08 1.68
C TYR A 46 -16.15 7.58 1.81
N LEU A 47 -14.94 8.00 1.45
CA LEU A 47 -14.54 9.41 1.54
C LEU A 47 -15.36 10.29 0.58
N LEU A 48 -15.58 9.85 -0.67
CA LEU A 48 -16.37 10.59 -1.66
C LEU A 48 -17.83 10.75 -1.24
N LYS A 49 -18.44 9.72 -0.64
CA LYS A 49 -19.81 9.77 -0.11
C LYS A 49 -19.97 10.85 0.97
N ASN A 50 -18.90 11.16 1.69
CA ASN A 50 -18.88 12.21 2.71
C ASN A 50 -18.48 13.59 2.12
N ASN A 51 -18.74 13.84 0.83
CA ASN A 51 -18.47 15.11 0.14
C ASN A 51 -17.00 15.58 0.22
N ASN A 52 -16.05 14.65 0.34
CA ASN A 52 -14.64 14.99 0.34
C ASN A 52 -14.07 15.06 -1.08
N LYS A 53 -12.99 15.83 -1.23
CA LYS A 53 -12.21 15.96 -2.47
C LYS A 53 -10.94 15.14 -2.33
N LEU A 54 -10.67 14.22 -3.26
CA LEU A 54 -9.58 13.25 -3.11
C LEU A 54 -8.36 13.61 -3.94
N ILE A 55 -7.19 13.48 -3.32
CA ILE A 55 -5.89 13.52 -3.95
C ILE A 55 -5.16 12.23 -3.58
N CYS A 56 -5.05 11.30 -4.53
CA CYS A 56 -4.40 10.02 -4.32
C CYS A 56 -2.90 10.11 -4.61
N VAL A 57 -2.09 9.59 -3.70
CA VAL A 57 -0.64 9.42 -3.86
C VAL A 57 -0.29 7.94 -3.80
N ALA A 58 0.28 7.40 -4.87
CA ALA A 58 0.64 5.99 -4.97
C ALA A 58 2.06 5.85 -5.54
N LYS A 59 2.59 4.63 -5.52
CA LYS A 59 3.81 4.27 -6.24
C LYS A 59 3.51 3.11 -7.16
N LEU A 60 4.24 3.02 -8.26
CA LEU A 60 4.19 1.88 -9.19
C LEU A 60 5.61 1.39 -9.46
N GLY A 61 5.85 0.11 -9.22
CA GLY A 61 7.15 -0.51 -9.38
C GLY A 61 8.27 0.10 -8.53
N ARG A 62 9.46 0.15 -9.12
CA ARG A 62 10.70 0.64 -8.49
C ARG A 62 11.56 1.43 -9.49
N PRO A 63 11.05 2.55 -10.03
CA PRO A 63 11.81 3.38 -10.95
C PRO A 63 13.10 3.89 -10.29
N LYS A 64 14.18 3.99 -11.08
CA LYS A 64 15.42 4.69 -10.70
C LYS A 64 15.37 6.18 -11.02
N MET A 65 14.64 6.54 -12.08
CA MET A 65 14.37 7.89 -12.55
C MET A 65 12.94 7.93 -13.11
N LYS A 66 12.45 9.12 -13.48
CA LYS A 66 11.15 9.26 -14.17
C LYS A 66 11.14 8.39 -15.42
N ASP A 67 10.16 7.51 -15.52
CA ASP A 67 10.05 6.50 -16.57
C ASP A 67 8.57 6.30 -16.91
N PRO A 68 8.14 6.57 -18.17
CA PRO A 68 6.75 6.40 -18.60
C PRO A 68 6.20 5.00 -18.33
N ALA A 69 7.04 3.96 -18.32
CA ALA A 69 6.64 2.58 -18.04
C ALA A 69 6.08 2.38 -16.61
N PHE A 70 6.48 3.26 -15.68
CA PHE A 70 6.02 3.25 -14.29
C PHE A 70 5.09 4.42 -13.99
N SER A 71 4.53 5.08 -14.99
CA SER A 71 3.53 6.13 -14.80
C SER A 71 2.23 5.55 -14.23
N LEU A 72 1.59 6.29 -13.32
CA LEU A 72 0.27 5.97 -12.81
C LEU A 72 -0.85 6.27 -13.81
N LYS A 73 -0.55 6.72 -15.04
CA LYS A 73 -1.54 6.86 -16.11
C LYS A 73 -2.34 5.57 -16.33
N VAL A 74 -1.68 4.42 -16.34
CA VAL A 74 -2.35 3.12 -16.52
C VAL A 74 -3.34 2.82 -15.37
N VAL A 75 -2.98 3.24 -14.15
CA VAL A 75 -3.85 3.12 -12.97
C VAL A 75 -5.03 4.07 -13.06
N VAL A 76 -4.81 5.31 -13.52
CA VAL A 76 -5.87 6.31 -13.71
C VAL A 76 -6.91 5.81 -14.71
N GLU A 77 -6.48 5.27 -15.85
CA GLU A 77 -7.42 4.70 -16.82
C GLU A 77 -8.23 3.55 -16.22
N LYS A 78 -7.59 2.67 -15.44
CA LYS A 78 -8.28 1.56 -14.80
C LYS A 78 -9.24 2.01 -13.68
N LEU A 79 -8.88 3.04 -12.92
CA LEU A 79 -9.74 3.59 -11.87
C LEU A 79 -11.07 4.13 -12.43
N LYS A 80 -11.08 4.65 -13.66
CA LYS A 80 -12.31 5.13 -14.33
C LYS A 80 -13.33 4.02 -14.54
N GLU A 81 -12.90 2.76 -14.71
CA GLU A 81 -13.80 1.61 -14.80
C GLU A 81 -14.52 1.33 -13.46
N TYR A 82 -13.84 1.57 -12.33
CA TYR A 82 -14.39 1.33 -10.99
C TYR A 82 -15.14 2.52 -10.39
N LEU A 83 -14.86 3.73 -10.89
CA LEU A 83 -15.44 4.99 -10.41
C LEU A 83 -15.94 5.82 -11.63
N PRO A 84 -16.85 5.30 -12.46
CA PRO A 84 -17.27 5.97 -13.70
C PRO A 84 -18.04 7.27 -13.46
N GLU A 85 -18.51 7.49 -12.22
CA GLU A 85 -19.20 8.72 -11.82
C GLU A 85 -18.25 9.93 -11.62
N TYR A 86 -16.93 9.70 -11.60
CA TYR A 86 -15.93 10.70 -11.22
C TYR A 86 -14.95 10.98 -12.37
N THR A 87 -14.56 12.25 -12.49
CA THR A 87 -13.47 12.66 -13.38
C THR A 87 -12.15 12.39 -12.68
N ILE A 88 -11.35 11.46 -13.22
CA ILE A 88 -10.05 11.10 -12.64
C ILE A 88 -8.93 11.69 -13.49
N THR A 89 -8.10 12.53 -12.89
CA THR A 89 -7.03 13.26 -13.56
C THR A 89 -5.67 12.93 -12.96
N LEU A 90 -4.71 12.61 -13.83
CA LEU A 90 -3.31 12.47 -13.45
C LEU A 90 -2.65 13.85 -13.37
N ILE A 91 -1.99 14.15 -12.26
CA ILE A 91 -1.16 15.35 -12.09
C ILE A 91 0.31 14.94 -12.28
N ASP A 92 0.91 15.33 -13.41
CA ASP A 92 2.26 14.91 -13.81
C ASP A 92 3.36 15.37 -12.84
N ASP A 93 3.30 16.62 -12.38
CA ASP A 93 4.20 17.15 -11.34
C ASP A 93 3.46 18.10 -10.40
N PHE A 94 3.26 17.69 -9.15
CA PHE A 94 2.53 18.48 -8.15
C PHE A 94 3.38 19.60 -7.54
N ILE A 95 4.71 19.55 -7.69
CA ILE A 95 5.62 20.59 -7.20
C ILE A 95 5.54 21.82 -8.10
N THR A 96 5.48 21.60 -9.42
CA THR A 96 5.46 22.66 -10.43
C THR A 96 4.06 23.02 -10.92
N ALA A 97 3.05 22.18 -10.65
CA ALA A 97 1.66 22.47 -10.96
C ALA A 97 1.18 23.78 -10.31
N ASP A 98 0.30 24.49 -11.02
CA ASP A 98 -0.40 25.63 -10.45
C ASP A 98 -1.25 25.17 -9.26
N LYS A 99 -0.98 25.75 -8.08
CA LYS A 99 -1.71 25.44 -6.83
C LYS A 99 -3.21 25.71 -6.95
N SER A 100 -3.62 26.58 -7.87
CA SER A 100 -5.03 26.85 -8.14
C SER A 100 -5.80 25.59 -8.57
N ILE A 101 -5.13 24.61 -9.19
CA ILE A 101 -5.73 23.33 -9.60
C ILE A 101 -6.29 22.58 -8.38
N PHE A 102 -5.52 22.49 -7.31
CA PHE A 102 -5.93 21.81 -6.07
C PHE A 102 -6.97 22.62 -5.28
N ALA A 103 -6.89 23.95 -5.32
CA ALA A 103 -7.85 24.83 -4.65
C ALA A 103 -9.24 24.78 -5.32
N ASN A 104 -9.25 24.71 -6.66
CA ASN A 104 -10.45 24.73 -7.49
C ASN A 104 -11.01 23.32 -7.80
N GLN A 105 -10.43 22.27 -7.22
CA GLN A 105 -10.91 20.89 -7.39
C GLN A 105 -12.41 20.80 -7.11
N LYS A 106 -13.16 20.21 -8.04
CA LYS A 106 -14.61 20.00 -7.90
C LYS A 106 -14.92 18.73 -7.12
N SER A 107 -16.12 18.64 -6.57
CA SER A 107 -16.53 17.48 -5.75
C SER A 107 -16.60 16.16 -6.54
N ASN A 108 -16.74 16.22 -7.87
CA ASN A 108 -16.74 15.06 -8.75
C ASN A 108 -15.36 14.76 -9.37
N GLU A 109 -14.30 15.43 -8.92
CA GLU A 109 -12.94 15.24 -9.43
C GLU A 109 -12.08 14.49 -8.41
N ILE A 110 -11.32 13.51 -8.90
CA ILE A 110 -10.29 12.79 -8.16
C ILE A 110 -8.96 13.06 -8.83
N PHE A 111 -8.01 13.58 -8.07
CA PHE A 111 -6.65 13.75 -8.57
C PHE A 111 -5.79 12.57 -8.16
N VAL A 112 -5.01 12.05 -9.09
CA VAL A 112 -3.96 11.07 -8.82
C VAL A 112 -2.65 11.76 -9.12
N LEU A 113 -1.78 11.89 -8.12
CA LEU A 113 -0.43 12.39 -8.34
C LEU A 113 0.37 11.35 -9.10
N GLU A 114 1.26 11.78 -10.00
CA GLU A 114 2.19 10.88 -10.66
C GLU A 114 3.06 10.13 -9.63
N ASN A 115 3.59 8.98 -10.05
CA ASN A 115 4.31 8.02 -9.23
C ASN A 115 5.27 8.71 -8.25
N ILE A 116 4.94 8.60 -6.96
CA ILE A 116 5.66 9.35 -5.92
C ILE A 116 7.15 9.01 -5.83
N ARG A 117 7.56 7.86 -6.40
CA ARG A 117 8.97 7.45 -6.48
C ARG A 117 9.75 8.07 -7.63
N PHE A 118 9.12 8.90 -8.48
CA PHE A 118 9.84 9.78 -9.39
C PHE A 118 10.53 10.94 -8.65
N TYR A 119 10.08 11.26 -7.45
CA TYR A 119 10.71 12.23 -6.56
C TYR A 119 11.73 11.52 -5.66
N PRO A 120 13.05 11.78 -5.80
CA PRO A 120 14.07 11.15 -4.96
C PRO A 120 13.90 11.45 -3.46
N GLU A 121 13.25 12.56 -3.12
CA GLU A 121 12.89 13.01 -1.78
C GLU A 121 12.00 12.02 -1.03
N GLU A 122 11.14 11.28 -1.74
CA GLU A 122 10.20 10.31 -1.16
C GLU A 122 10.93 9.25 -0.33
N LYS A 123 11.97 8.63 -0.91
CA LYS A 123 12.74 7.56 -0.24
C LYS A 123 13.63 8.09 0.87
N LYS A 124 13.92 9.40 0.87
CA LYS A 124 14.71 10.07 1.91
C LYS A 124 13.85 10.51 3.08
N ASN A 125 12.52 10.35 2.99
CA ASN A 125 11.58 10.91 3.95
C ASN A 125 11.84 12.40 4.19
N ASP A 126 12.08 13.14 3.10
CA ASP A 126 12.48 14.54 3.17
C ASP A 126 11.37 15.41 3.80
N PRO A 127 11.66 16.19 4.86
CA PRO A 127 10.66 16.98 5.56
C PRO A 127 10.01 18.07 4.70
N GLU A 128 10.76 18.73 3.82
CA GLU A 128 10.24 19.81 2.96
C GLU A 128 9.33 19.25 1.88
N PHE A 129 9.69 18.11 1.30
CA PHE A 129 8.83 17.38 0.36
C PHE A 129 7.54 16.87 1.02
N ALA A 130 7.64 16.30 2.23
CA ALA A 130 6.48 15.89 3.01
C ALA A 130 5.55 17.09 3.34
N LYS A 131 6.12 18.26 3.65
CA LYS A 131 5.36 19.49 3.88
C LYS A 131 4.66 19.99 2.60
N LYS A 132 5.32 19.89 1.44
CA LYS A 132 4.70 20.19 0.14
C LYS A 132 3.52 19.26 -0.15
N LEU A 133 3.67 17.95 0.05
CA LEU A 133 2.57 16.98 -0.07
C LEU A 133 1.42 17.32 0.88
N ALA A 134 1.74 17.58 2.15
CA ALA A 134 0.76 17.92 3.16
C ALA A 134 -0.05 19.17 2.80
N SER A 135 0.58 20.17 2.17
CA SER A 135 -0.08 21.42 1.80
C SER A 135 -1.22 21.28 0.79
N LEU A 136 -1.33 20.12 0.13
CA LEU A 136 -2.38 19.83 -0.84
C LEU A 136 -3.74 19.50 -0.19
N ALA A 137 -3.76 19.10 1.09
CA ALA A 137 -4.93 18.54 1.74
C ALA A 137 -5.13 19.10 3.16
N ASP A 138 -6.31 18.83 3.72
CA ASP A 138 -6.66 19.20 5.09
C ASP A 138 -6.47 18.02 6.06
N ILE A 139 -6.57 16.79 5.55
CA ILE A 139 -6.33 15.55 6.29
C ILE A 139 -5.59 14.52 5.42
N TYR A 140 -4.96 13.55 6.08
CA TYR A 140 -4.26 12.43 5.46
C TYR A 140 -4.91 11.09 5.81
N VAL A 141 -5.04 10.22 4.82
CA VAL A 141 -5.54 8.85 5.00
C VAL A 141 -4.51 7.87 4.44
N ASN A 142 -3.93 7.04 5.31
CA ASN A 142 -3.09 5.92 4.87
C ASN A 142 -3.93 4.68 4.64
N ASP A 143 -4.04 4.27 3.38
CA ASP A 143 -4.72 3.06 2.97
C ASP A 143 -3.80 2.08 2.23
N ALA A 144 -2.47 2.23 2.43
CA ALA A 144 -1.44 1.39 1.83
C ALA A 144 -0.68 0.61 2.91
N PHE A 145 -1.30 -0.44 3.45
CA PHE A 145 -0.68 -1.30 4.47
C PHE A 145 0.68 -1.86 4.01
N ALA A 146 0.76 -2.31 2.75
CA ALA A 146 1.99 -2.85 2.16
C ALA A 146 3.16 -1.85 2.16
N MET A 147 2.88 -0.55 2.22
CA MET A 147 3.89 0.52 2.25
C MET A 147 4.19 1.02 3.67
N SER A 148 3.36 0.66 4.65
CA SER A 148 3.41 1.20 6.02
C SER A 148 4.64 0.75 6.83
N HIS A 149 5.40 -0.24 6.35
CA HIS A 149 6.68 -0.66 6.93
C HIS A 149 7.87 0.21 6.48
N ARG A 150 7.65 1.19 5.59
CA ARG A 150 8.71 2.04 5.03
C ARG A 150 8.66 3.43 5.62
N VAL A 151 9.85 3.97 5.92
CA VAL A 151 10.03 5.36 6.31
C VAL A 151 10.20 6.20 5.05
N GLU A 152 9.08 6.52 4.40
CA GLU A 152 9.02 7.34 3.18
C GLU A 152 8.14 8.58 3.42
N ALA A 153 8.35 9.66 2.66
CA ALA A 153 7.70 10.95 2.90
C ALA A 153 6.16 10.87 2.81
N SER A 154 5.62 10.14 1.82
CA SER A 154 4.17 9.95 1.66
C SER A 154 3.52 8.96 2.65
N VAL A 155 4.31 8.34 3.53
CA VAL A 155 3.87 7.36 4.53
C VAL A 155 4.06 7.87 5.95
N VAL A 156 5.28 8.32 6.28
CA VAL A 156 5.65 8.77 7.62
C VAL A 156 5.76 10.28 7.68
N GLY A 157 6.57 10.90 6.81
CA GLY A 157 6.87 12.34 6.90
C GLY A 157 5.63 13.23 6.83
N VAL A 158 4.68 12.90 5.95
CA VAL A 158 3.43 13.66 5.78
C VAL A 158 2.56 13.70 7.03
N THR A 159 2.65 12.68 7.89
CA THR A 159 1.83 12.56 9.10
C THR A 159 2.20 13.58 10.18
N SER A 160 3.40 14.16 10.10
CA SER A 160 3.84 15.25 10.99
C SER A 160 3.12 16.57 10.72
N TYR A 161 2.44 16.70 9.57
CA TYR A 161 1.86 17.96 9.10
C TYR A 161 0.34 17.93 8.93
N LEU A 162 -0.27 16.74 8.91
CA LEU A 162 -1.71 16.57 8.72
C LEU A 162 -2.32 15.66 9.80
N PRO A 163 -3.55 15.95 10.26
CA PRO A 163 -4.36 14.96 10.96
C PRO A 163 -4.44 13.67 10.12
N SER A 164 -4.03 12.56 10.71
CA SER A 164 -3.74 11.32 9.98
C SER A 164 -4.61 10.18 10.47
N TYR A 165 -5.22 9.46 9.52
CA TYR A 165 -6.13 8.36 9.78
C TYR A 165 -5.76 7.12 8.96
N GLY A 166 -6.17 5.95 9.44
CA GLY A 166 -6.14 4.73 8.65
C GLY A 166 -7.37 4.60 7.75
N GLY A 167 -7.16 4.19 6.51
CA GLY A 167 -8.25 3.80 5.61
C GLY A 167 -8.81 2.41 5.94
N LEU A 168 -9.82 1.98 5.17
CA LEU A 168 -10.54 0.72 5.42
C LEU A 168 -9.70 -0.51 5.06
N LEU A 169 -8.84 -0.44 4.04
CA LEU A 169 -7.90 -1.50 3.72
C LEU A 169 -6.89 -1.65 4.85
N LEU A 170 -6.31 -0.53 5.32
CA LEU A 170 -5.37 -0.57 6.45
C LEU A 170 -6.03 -1.16 7.70
N LYS A 171 -7.27 -0.77 8.01
CA LYS A 171 -8.05 -1.32 9.12
C LYS A 171 -8.20 -2.83 9.02
N LYS A 172 -8.63 -3.32 7.86
CA LYS A 172 -8.83 -4.75 7.59
C LYS A 172 -7.54 -5.55 7.75
N GLU A 173 -6.44 -5.08 7.18
CA GLU A 173 -5.14 -5.76 7.26
C GLU A 173 -4.63 -5.85 8.70
N VAL A 174 -4.65 -4.72 9.42
CA VAL A 174 -4.23 -4.69 10.83
C VAL A 174 -5.11 -5.59 11.68
N ALA A 175 -6.44 -5.52 11.53
CA ALA A 175 -7.36 -6.38 12.29
C ALA A 175 -7.14 -7.86 12.00
N THR A 176 -6.91 -8.23 10.74
CA THR A 176 -6.67 -9.63 10.33
C THR A 176 -5.39 -10.18 10.95
N ILE A 177 -4.29 -9.43 10.88
CA ILE A 177 -3.01 -9.84 11.49
C ILE A 177 -3.12 -9.91 13.01
N MET A 178 -3.77 -8.93 13.63
CA MET A 178 -3.93 -8.89 15.08
C MET A 178 -4.78 -10.05 15.59
N LYS A 179 -5.85 -10.42 14.88
CA LYS A 179 -6.65 -11.60 15.20
C LYS A 179 -5.83 -12.89 15.08
N ALA A 180 -5.02 -13.02 14.04
CA ALA A 180 -4.18 -14.19 13.84
C ALA A 180 -3.05 -14.33 14.89
N VAL A 181 -2.49 -13.22 15.36
CA VAL A 181 -1.32 -13.23 16.27
C VAL A 181 -1.72 -13.19 17.75
N ARG A 182 -2.75 -12.42 18.14
CA ARG A 182 -3.09 -12.23 19.56
C ARG A 182 -4.15 -13.19 20.08
N GLU A 183 -5.16 -13.49 19.27
CA GLU A 183 -6.30 -14.33 19.67
C GLU A 183 -6.59 -15.38 18.59
N PRO A 184 -5.61 -16.25 18.27
CA PRO A 184 -5.81 -17.25 17.23
C PRO A 184 -6.92 -18.23 17.61
N GLN A 185 -7.89 -18.40 16.72
CA GLN A 185 -8.88 -19.46 16.83
C GLN A 185 -8.17 -20.82 16.72
N LYS A 186 -8.44 -21.71 17.67
CA LYS A 186 -7.74 -23.01 17.77
C LYS A 186 -8.58 -24.13 17.14
N PRO A 187 -7.96 -25.10 16.43
CA PRO A 187 -6.51 -25.20 16.19
C PRO A 187 -6.02 -24.16 15.16
N PHE A 188 -4.93 -23.44 15.49
CA PHE A 188 -4.29 -22.50 14.59
C PHE A 188 -3.14 -23.18 13.85
N VAL A 189 -3.28 -23.31 12.54
CA VAL A 189 -2.28 -23.93 11.67
C VAL A 189 -1.62 -22.86 10.81
N ALA A 190 -0.31 -22.73 10.94
CA ALA A 190 0.49 -21.84 10.09
C ALA A 190 1.08 -22.62 8.92
N ILE A 191 0.81 -22.20 7.68
CA ILE A 191 1.37 -22.81 6.46
C ILE A 191 2.45 -21.89 5.91
N ILE A 192 3.68 -22.38 5.82
CA ILE A 192 4.85 -21.60 5.42
C ILE A 192 5.51 -22.27 4.21
N GLY A 193 5.61 -21.52 3.12
CA GLY A 193 6.27 -21.95 1.89
C GLY A 193 7.37 -21.00 1.44
N GLY A 194 7.86 -21.23 0.22
CA GLY A 194 8.92 -20.45 -0.42
C GLY A 194 10.18 -21.27 -0.68
N SER A 195 11.23 -20.62 -1.19
CA SER A 195 12.50 -21.27 -1.50
C SER A 195 13.57 -21.07 -0.43
N LYS A 196 13.66 -19.87 0.17
CA LYS A 196 14.78 -19.48 1.06
C LYS A 196 14.37 -19.35 2.53
N ILE A 197 15.03 -20.10 3.41
CA ILE A 197 14.78 -20.09 4.85
C ILE A 197 15.25 -18.78 5.48
N GLY A 198 16.37 -18.22 5.03
CA GLY A 198 16.95 -17.01 5.63
C GLY A 198 15.98 -15.83 5.65
N THR A 199 15.08 -15.75 4.66
CA THR A 199 14.04 -14.71 4.57
C THR A 199 12.82 -14.94 5.47
N LYS A 200 12.74 -16.09 6.14
CA LYS A 200 11.56 -16.58 6.89
C LYS A 200 11.84 -17.01 8.32
N ILE A 201 13.09 -17.15 8.76
CA ILE A 201 13.45 -17.56 10.12
C ILE A 201 12.69 -16.75 11.18
N ASN A 202 12.72 -15.42 11.08
CA ASN A 202 12.06 -14.55 12.07
C ASN A 202 10.54 -14.71 12.10
N ILE A 203 9.89 -14.99 10.97
CA ILE A 203 8.44 -15.18 10.95
C ILE A 203 8.06 -16.59 11.42
N ILE A 204 8.87 -17.61 11.10
CA ILE A 204 8.70 -18.98 11.62
C ILE A 204 8.76 -18.95 13.14
N GLY A 205 9.80 -18.32 13.73
CA GLY A 205 9.94 -18.21 15.18
C GLY A 205 8.72 -17.58 15.85
N LYS A 206 8.22 -16.45 15.32
CA LYS A 206 7.00 -15.81 15.84
C LYS A 206 5.75 -16.68 15.69
N LEU A 207 5.62 -17.41 14.59
CA LEU A 207 4.47 -18.29 14.36
C LEU A 207 4.51 -19.54 15.26
N MET A 208 5.71 -20.03 15.62
CA MET A 208 5.87 -21.13 16.58
C MET A 208 5.32 -20.77 17.97
N GLU A 209 5.39 -19.50 18.36
CA GLU A 209 4.88 -19.05 19.66
C GLU A 209 3.33 -19.08 19.73
N VAL A 210 2.65 -18.96 18.59
CA VAL A 210 1.19 -18.77 18.54
C VAL A 210 0.41 -19.92 17.89
N SER A 211 1.05 -20.74 17.05
CA SER A 211 0.40 -21.83 16.31
C SER A 211 0.41 -23.17 17.03
N ASN A 212 -0.63 -23.96 16.81
CA ASN A 212 -0.71 -25.35 17.26
C ASN A 212 0.07 -26.28 16.34
N SER A 213 0.17 -25.94 15.06
CA SER A 213 0.91 -26.72 14.07
C SER A 213 1.47 -25.81 12.99
N ILE A 214 2.68 -26.13 12.54
CA ILE A 214 3.31 -25.48 11.40
C ILE A 214 3.47 -26.51 10.30
N LEU A 215 2.93 -26.19 9.13
CA LEU A 215 3.13 -26.96 7.91
C LEU A 215 4.16 -26.23 7.05
N ILE A 216 5.27 -26.91 6.76
CA ILE A 216 6.36 -26.37 5.96
C ILE A 216 6.35 -27.04 4.59
N GLY A 217 6.38 -26.24 3.53
CA GLY A 217 6.41 -26.72 2.14
C GLY A 217 7.32 -25.90 1.25
N GLY A 218 7.39 -26.27 -0.04
CA GLY A 218 8.27 -25.63 -1.01
C GLY A 218 9.77 -25.97 -0.80
N GLY A 219 10.65 -25.23 -1.47
CA GLY A 219 12.10 -25.45 -1.35
C GLY A 219 12.63 -25.28 0.08
N LEU A 220 11.94 -24.48 0.90
CA LEU A 220 12.18 -24.33 2.33
C LEU A 220 12.17 -25.68 3.07
N ALA A 221 11.25 -26.59 2.74
CA ALA A 221 11.11 -27.87 3.42
C ALA A 221 12.38 -28.73 3.28
N ASN A 222 13.09 -28.62 2.16
CA ASN A 222 14.29 -29.39 1.90
C ASN A 222 15.43 -29.05 2.86
N THR A 223 15.58 -27.79 3.29
CA THR A 223 16.56 -27.43 4.33
C THR A 223 16.26 -28.14 5.64
N PHE A 224 14.98 -28.28 6.03
CA PHE A 224 14.60 -29.03 7.23
C PHE A 224 14.84 -30.53 7.07
N LEU A 225 14.52 -31.12 5.91
CA LEU A 225 14.78 -32.52 5.62
C LEU A 225 16.30 -32.82 5.62
N CYS A 226 17.09 -31.95 4.99
CA CYS A 226 18.56 -32.07 4.97
C CYS A 226 19.15 -31.97 6.39
N ALA A 227 18.65 -31.05 7.22
CA ALA A 227 19.05 -30.94 8.63
C ALA A 227 18.69 -32.19 9.48
N GLN A 228 17.69 -32.96 9.06
CA GLN A 228 17.33 -34.27 9.64
C GLN A 228 18.17 -35.43 9.07
N GLY A 229 19.12 -35.16 8.17
CA GLY A 229 19.96 -36.17 7.52
C GLY A 229 19.27 -36.91 6.36
N ILE A 230 18.14 -36.41 5.87
CA ILE A 230 17.43 -36.99 4.73
C ILE A 230 18.07 -36.50 3.43
N ASP A 231 18.41 -37.42 2.53
CA ASP A 231 18.91 -37.08 1.20
C ASP A 231 17.80 -36.42 0.37
N ILE A 232 18.08 -35.21 -0.11
CA ILE A 232 17.17 -34.40 -0.92
C ILE A 232 17.58 -34.36 -2.40
N GLY A 233 18.62 -35.10 -2.79
CA GLY A 233 19.16 -35.14 -4.14
C GLY A 233 19.64 -33.77 -4.63
N LYS A 234 19.15 -33.32 -5.79
CA LYS A 234 19.50 -32.02 -6.40
C LYS A 234 18.60 -30.87 -5.95
N SER A 235 17.74 -31.10 -4.96
CA SER A 235 16.79 -30.09 -4.50
C SER A 235 17.51 -28.91 -3.82
N TYR A 236 16.92 -27.72 -3.89
CA TYR A 236 17.49 -26.53 -3.26
C TYR A 236 17.59 -26.71 -1.74
N CYS A 237 18.76 -26.41 -1.17
CA CYS A 237 19.01 -26.36 0.27
C CYS A 237 19.88 -25.14 0.58
N GLU A 238 19.47 -24.40 1.61
CA GLU A 238 20.26 -23.34 2.24
C GLU A 238 20.88 -23.92 3.51
N TYR A 239 22.23 -23.94 3.58
CA TYR A 239 23.03 -24.46 4.69
C TYR A 239 23.36 -23.37 5.71
#